data_AF-A0A9P1CPJ3-F1
#
_entry.id   AF-A0A9P1CPJ3-F1
#
_cell.length_a   1.000
_cell.length_b   1.000
_cell.length_c   1.000
_cell.angle_alpha   90.00
_cell.angle_beta   90.00
_cell.angle_gamma   90.00
#
_symmetry.space_group_name_H-M   'P 1'
#
loop_
_entity.id
_entity.type
_entity.pdbx_description
1 polymer ?
#
loop_
_entity_poly.entity_id
_entity_poly.type
_entity_poly.pdbx_seq_one_letter_code
_entity_poly.pdbx_strand_id
1 'polypeptide(L)'
;MVLSVICAWLRNDLRVHDSLVLSRAAQLSKEQKLPVLPVYFFDPRQFQQTKFGTLKTGAFRALFLLQSVRVLKRRLRAIGSDLLIQVGKPEELLPKLLDKKSIVLTQEEVTSEELRVDAALRQSLQANAGCEAFEYCWGSTLFHKDDLPFQKDLRDAPDVFTSFKNQVEPEMAARVNEVPDTFRGNKKSRSAMGVRPCLPELRYGDLPLPSTGASLDFELIFEPEWKDLPYATRVDEPTLPETAATQFEGGEEAALHRLQYYLFESNHIAKYFETRNGMLGPDYSTKFAPWLAFGCLSPRKIFEQIREYEKEQVANKSTYWVLFELQPDFQTAWHSWRKRLEV
;
A
#
# COMPACT_ATOMS: atom_id res chain seq x y z
N MET A 1 -26.08 6.72 12.42
CA MET A 1 -25.56 6.14 13.69
C MET A 1 -24.17 6.72 13.89
N VAL A 2 -23.80 7.08 15.11
CA VAL A 2 -22.47 7.66 15.37
C VAL A 2 -21.69 6.72 16.29
N LEU A 3 -20.41 6.48 15.99
CA LEU A 3 -19.54 5.48 16.60
C LEU A 3 -18.34 6.14 17.28
N SER A 4 -17.88 5.58 18.41
CA SER A 4 -16.54 5.82 18.95
C SER A 4 -15.62 4.67 18.52
N VAL A 5 -14.78 4.88 17.51
CA VAL A 5 -13.93 3.82 16.92
C VAL A 5 -12.53 4.32 16.60
N ILE A 6 -11.58 3.39 16.47
CA ILE A 6 -10.39 3.60 15.65
C ILE A 6 -10.78 3.32 14.19
N CYS A 7 -10.95 4.37 13.40
CA CYS A 7 -11.31 4.26 11.99
C CYS A 7 -10.06 4.06 11.13
N ALA A 8 -9.86 2.87 10.58
CA ALA A 8 -8.79 2.58 9.64
C ALA A 8 -9.27 2.85 8.19
N TRP A 9 -9.02 4.06 7.69
CA TRP A 9 -9.37 4.46 6.33
C TRP A 9 -8.31 4.01 5.32
N LEU A 10 -8.65 2.95 4.57
CA LEU A 10 -7.79 2.32 3.57
C LEU A 10 -8.06 2.91 2.17
N ARG A 11 -6.99 3.01 1.39
CA ARG A 11 -6.93 3.66 0.06
C ARG A 11 -6.12 2.78 -0.91
N ASN A 12 -4.86 3.14 -1.16
CA ASN A 12 -3.91 2.38 -1.98
C ASN A 12 -3.01 1.48 -1.11
N ASP A 13 -3.58 0.90 -0.07
CA ASP A 13 -2.95 0.01 0.91
C ASP A 13 -3.82 -1.22 1.18
N LEU A 14 -4.34 -1.83 0.10
CA LEU A 14 -5.35 -2.89 0.12
C LEU A 14 -4.79 -4.27 0.49
N ARG A 15 -4.17 -4.38 1.66
CA ARG A 15 -3.59 -5.62 2.20
C ARG A 15 -3.72 -5.71 3.72
N VAL A 16 -3.63 -6.92 4.25
CA VAL A 16 -3.50 -7.16 5.70
C VAL A 16 -2.03 -7.31 6.10
N HIS A 17 -1.22 -8.03 5.31
CA HIS A 17 0.21 -8.19 5.59
C HIS A 17 0.91 -6.84 5.56
N ASP A 18 1.80 -6.61 6.53
CA ASP A 18 2.64 -5.41 6.56
C ASP A 18 1.85 -4.09 6.35
N SER A 19 0.61 -4.04 6.85
CA SER A 19 -0.23 -2.84 6.84
C SER A 19 0.03 -2.03 8.10
N LEU A 20 0.66 -0.86 7.94
CA LEU A 20 0.93 0.05 9.06
C LEU A 20 -0.36 0.62 9.64
N VAL A 21 -1.33 0.96 8.80
CA VAL A 21 -2.62 1.50 9.24
C VAL A 21 -3.33 0.49 10.14
N LEU A 22 -3.44 -0.77 9.70
CA LEU A 22 -4.12 -1.81 10.48
C LEU A 22 -3.33 -2.19 11.74
N SER A 23 -2.00 -2.28 11.66
CA SER A 23 -1.16 -2.57 12.84
C SER A 23 -1.25 -1.48 13.90
N ARG A 24 -1.23 -0.21 13.46
CA ARG A 24 -1.40 0.94 14.35
C ARG A 24 -2.82 1.00 14.92
N ALA A 25 -3.83 0.64 14.13
CA ALA A 25 -5.21 0.53 14.59
C ALA A 25 -5.36 -0.51 15.71
N ALA A 26 -4.75 -1.69 15.54
CA ALA A 26 -4.74 -2.74 16.56
C ALA A 26 -4.06 -2.28 17.86
N GLN A 27 -2.94 -1.56 17.74
CA GLN A 27 -2.24 -0.99 18.89
C GLN A 27 -3.13 0.04 19.63
N LEU A 28 -3.66 1.03 18.91
CA LEU A 28 -4.51 2.07 19.49
C LEU A 28 -5.81 1.52 20.06
N SER A 29 -6.38 0.48 19.45
CA SER A 29 -7.55 -0.22 19.97
C SER A 29 -7.30 -0.78 21.38
N LYS A 30 -6.12 -1.39 21.60
CA LYS A 30 -5.70 -1.91 22.91
C LYS A 30 -5.45 -0.79 23.91
N GLU A 31 -4.79 0.29 23.49
CA GLU A 31 -4.44 1.44 24.34
C GLU A 31 -5.68 2.24 24.78
N GLN A 32 -6.58 2.53 23.84
CA GLN A 32 -7.76 3.39 24.04
C GLN A 32 -9.03 2.60 24.38
N LYS A 33 -8.99 1.27 24.30
CA LYS A 33 -10.15 0.36 24.47
C LYS A 33 -11.31 0.72 23.54
N LEU A 34 -10.99 1.13 22.31
CA LEU A 34 -11.95 1.43 21.26
C LEU A 34 -11.93 0.31 20.20
N PRO A 35 -13.10 -0.09 19.66
CA PRO A 35 -13.16 -1.02 18.53
C PRO A 35 -12.52 -0.40 17.28
N VAL A 36 -12.13 -1.25 16.33
CA VAL A 36 -11.58 -0.84 15.03
C VAL A 36 -12.64 -0.97 13.95
N LEU A 37 -12.79 0.05 13.11
CA LEU A 37 -13.63 0.01 11.92
C LEU A 37 -12.76 0.29 10.68
N PRO A 38 -12.35 -0.75 9.94
CA PRO A 38 -11.76 -0.58 8.62
C PRO A 38 -12.80 -0.07 7.63
N VAL A 39 -12.46 0.96 6.85
CA VAL A 39 -13.35 1.58 5.86
C VAL A 39 -12.64 1.75 4.52
N TYR A 40 -13.39 1.57 3.43
CA TYR A 40 -12.96 1.86 2.06
C TYR A 40 -14.07 2.60 1.30
N PHE A 41 -13.67 3.58 0.48
CA PHE A 41 -14.59 4.38 -0.32
C PHE A 41 -14.30 4.26 -1.80
N PHE A 42 -15.28 3.85 -2.59
CA PHE A 42 -15.29 4.11 -4.03
C PHE A 42 -15.64 5.57 -4.26
N ASP A 43 -14.60 6.41 -4.37
CA ASP A 43 -14.74 7.85 -4.55
C ASP A 43 -15.14 8.19 -5.99
N PRO A 44 -16.33 8.81 -6.22
CA PRO A 44 -16.78 9.17 -7.56
C PRO A 44 -15.77 9.98 -8.38
N ARG A 45 -14.92 10.79 -7.73
CA ARG A 45 -13.89 11.59 -8.42
C ARG A 45 -12.90 10.74 -9.20
N GLN A 46 -12.64 9.51 -8.75
CA GLN A 46 -11.72 8.59 -9.42
C GLN A 46 -12.33 7.94 -10.67
N PHE A 47 -13.65 8.02 -10.84
CA PHE A 47 -14.40 7.42 -11.95
C PHE A 47 -15.01 8.47 -12.90
N GLN A 48 -14.50 9.71 -12.82
CA GLN A 48 -14.83 10.81 -13.73
C GLN A 48 -13.98 10.76 -15.00
N GLN A 49 -14.22 11.70 -15.91
CA GLN A 49 -13.32 11.96 -17.03
C GLN A 49 -12.17 12.88 -16.61
N THR A 50 -10.99 12.68 -17.20
CA THR A 50 -9.88 13.62 -17.11
C THR A 50 -10.19 14.89 -17.92
N LYS A 51 -9.35 15.92 -17.77
CA LYS A 51 -9.43 17.15 -18.58
C LYS A 51 -9.33 16.93 -20.11
N PHE A 52 -8.88 15.74 -20.53
CA PHE A 52 -8.77 15.35 -21.94
C PHE A 52 -9.89 14.41 -22.40
N GLY A 53 -10.93 14.20 -21.57
CA GLY A 53 -12.07 13.35 -21.92
C GLY A 53 -11.83 11.84 -21.79
N THR A 54 -10.64 11.41 -21.35
CA THR A 54 -10.36 9.99 -21.05
C THR A 54 -10.91 9.60 -19.68
N LEU A 55 -11.17 8.31 -19.45
CA LEU A 55 -11.55 7.83 -18.12
C LEU A 55 -10.41 8.03 -17.12
N LYS A 56 -10.69 8.68 -15.98
CA LYS A 56 -9.74 8.82 -14.88
C LYS A 56 -9.33 7.45 -14.33
N THR A 57 -10.27 6.50 -14.30
CA THR A 57 -10.01 5.07 -14.07
C THR A 57 -10.58 4.23 -15.20
N GLY A 58 -9.70 3.69 -16.05
CA GLY A 58 -10.10 2.79 -17.13
C GLY A 58 -10.63 1.45 -16.62
N ALA A 59 -11.42 0.76 -17.44
CA ALA A 59 -12.18 -0.42 -17.05
C ALA A 59 -11.31 -1.54 -16.42
N PHE A 60 -10.17 -1.89 -17.04
CA PHE A 60 -9.28 -2.94 -16.50
C PHE A 60 -8.72 -2.61 -15.12
N ARG A 61 -8.38 -1.34 -14.88
CA ARG A 61 -7.89 -0.90 -13.57
C ARG A 61 -9.01 -0.90 -12.53
N ALA A 62 -10.22 -0.54 -12.92
CA ALA A 62 -11.39 -0.62 -12.05
C ALA A 62 -11.76 -2.07 -11.70
N LEU A 63 -11.65 -3.01 -12.63
CA LEU A 63 -11.88 -4.44 -12.37
C LEU A 63 -10.87 -4.96 -11.33
N PHE A 64 -9.59 -4.64 -11.54
CA PHE A 64 -8.53 -5.01 -10.61
C PHE A 64 -8.75 -4.38 -9.22
N LEU A 65 -9.17 -3.12 -9.16
CA LEU A 65 -9.48 -2.46 -7.89
C LEU A 65 -10.66 -3.13 -7.18
N LEU A 66 -11.75 -3.39 -7.90
CA LEU A 66 -12.95 -4.05 -7.37
C LEU A 66 -12.61 -5.42 -6.76
N GLN A 67 -11.84 -6.23 -7.51
CA GLN A 67 -11.33 -7.52 -7.02
C GLN A 67 -10.47 -7.33 -5.76
N SER A 68 -9.57 -6.35 -5.77
CA SER A 68 -8.67 -6.08 -4.63
C SER A 68 -9.42 -5.72 -3.34
N VAL A 69 -10.44 -4.87 -3.45
CA VAL A 69 -11.28 -4.46 -2.31
C VAL A 69 -12.07 -5.66 -1.76
N ARG A 70 -12.62 -6.52 -2.63
CA ARG A 70 -13.35 -7.73 -2.22
C ARG A 70 -12.44 -8.74 -1.52
N VAL A 71 -11.22 -8.93 -2.05
CA VAL A 71 -10.21 -9.78 -1.40
C VAL A 71 -9.84 -9.21 -0.03
N LEU A 72 -9.58 -7.91 0.08
CA LEU A 72 -9.27 -7.27 1.37
C LEU A 72 -10.39 -7.48 2.41
N LYS A 73 -11.65 -7.30 2.01
CA LYS A 73 -12.81 -7.55 2.87
C LYS A 73 -12.83 -9.00 3.37
N ARG A 74 -12.63 -9.99 2.47
CA ARG A 74 -12.51 -11.41 2.84
C ARG A 74 -11.35 -11.67 3.80
N ARG A 75 -10.18 -11.06 3.56
CA ARG A 75 -8.98 -11.20 4.40
C ARG A 75 -9.19 -10.63 5.80
N LEU A 76 -9.85 -9.48 5.93
CA LEU A 76 -10.23 -8.90 7.22
C LEU A 76 -11.24 -9.78 7.97
N ARG A 77 -12.23 -10.35 7.28
CA ARG A 77 -13.17 -11.32 7.87
C ARG A 77 -12.48 -12.58 8.40
N ALA A 78 -11.45 -13.07 7.73
CA ALA A 78 -10.69 -14.24 8.16
C ALA A 78 -9.98 -14.03 9.52
N ILE A 79 -9.68 -12.77 9.89
CA ILE A 79 -9.10 -12.41 11.19
C ILE A 79 -10.13 -11.84 12.18
N GLY A 80 -11.42 -12.09 11.95
CA GLY A 80 -12.50 -11.66 12.85
C GLY A 80 -12.83 -10.17 12.82
N SER A 81 -12.40 -9.47 11.78
CA SER A 81 -12.79 -8.09 11.49
C SER A 81 -13.74 -8.03 10.28
N ASP A 82 -13.92 -6.87 9.66
CA ASP A 82 -14.61 -6.71 8.37
C ASP A 82 -14.20 -5.35 7.75
N LEU A 83 -14.62 -5.08 6.52
CA LEU A 83 -14.41 -3.82 5.81
C LEU A 83 -15.76 -3.16 5.49
N LEU A 84 -15.99 -1.96 6.03
CA LEU A 84 -17.11 -1.12 5.60
C LEU A 84 -16.78 -0.49 4.25
N ILE A 85 -17.52 -0.88 3.21
CA ILE A 85 -17.35 -0.35 1.86
C ILE A 85 -18.49 0.62 1.60
N GLN A 86 -18.18 1.83 1.15
CA GLN A 86 -19.18 2.81 0.73
C GLN A 86 -18.84 3.42 -0.63
N VAL A 87 -19.88 3.85 -1.35
CA VAL A 87 -19.74 4.58 -2.62
C VAL A 87 -20.07 6.03 -2.37
N GLY A 88 -19.09 6.92 -2.59
CA GLY A 88 -19.23 8.35 -2.30
C GLY A 88 -17.94 8.96 -1.77
N LYS A 89 -18.01 10.25 -1.44
CA LYS A 89 -16.83 10.98 -0.97
C LYS A 89 -16.58 10.74 0.52
N PRO A 90 -15.35 10.39 0.94
CA PRO A 90 -15.02 10.16 2.35
C PRO A 90 -15.43 11.33 3.26
N GLU A 91 -15.18 12.58 2.83
CA GLU A 91 -15.49 13.79 3.59
C GLU A 91 -16.99 14.08 3.77
N GLU A 92 -17.85 13.44 2.99
CA GLU A 92 -19.31 13.58 3.08
C GLU A 92 -19.96 12.44 3.88
N LEU A 93 -19.30 11.29 3.94
CA LEU A 93 -19.84 10.06 4.51
C LEU A 93 -19.25 9.74 5.88
N LEU A 94 -17.93 9.79 6.02
CA LEU A 94 -17.25 9.38 7.25
C LEU A 94 -17.64 10.23 8.49
N PRO A 95 -17.83 11.57 8.39
CA PRO A 95 -18.27 12.38 9.54
C PRO A 95 -19.67 12.04 10.04
N LYS A 96 -20.50 11.34 9.25
CA LYS A 96 -21.82 10.87 9.68
C LYS A 96 -21.75 9.61 10.54
N LEU A 97 -20.62 8.90 10.48
CA LEU A 97 -20.38 7.63 11.16
C LEU A 97 -19.59 7.80 12.46
N LEU A 98 -18.77 8.85 12.58
CA LEU A 98 -17.80 9.01 13.67
C LEU A 98 -18.23 10.09 14.68
N ASP A 99 -17.94 9.88 15.96
CA ASP A 99 -18.04 10.90 17.00
C ASP A 99 -16.67 11.51 17.35
N LYS A 100 -16.70 12.51 18.24
CA LYS A 100 -15.52 13.21 18.76
C LYS A 100 -14.47 12.34 19.47
N LYS A 101 -14.79 11.10 19.86
CA LYS A 101 -13.83 10.19 20.51
C LYS A 101 -13.11 9.30 19.50
N SER A 102 -13.56 9.29 18.25
CA SER A 102 -12.96 8.48 17.21
C SER A 102 -11.56 8.98 16.84
N ILE A 103 -10.74 8.08 16.33
CA ILE A 103 -9.41 8.37 15.81
C ILE A 103 -9.38 7.86 14.37
N VAL A 104 -9.07 8.73 13.42
CA VAL A 104 -8.93 8.34 12.00
C VAL A 104 -7.47 8.07 11.67
N LEU A 105 -7.20 6.88 11.13
CA LEU A 105 -5.89 6.46 10.64
C LEU A 105 -5.96 6.27 9.13
N THR A 106 -4.97 6.75 8.41
CA THR A 106 -4.85 6.49 6.97
C THR A 106 -3.39 6.48 6.52
N GLN A 107 -3.11 5.85 5.39
CA GLN A 107 -1.78 5.94 4.78
C GLN A 107 -1.54 7.36 4.26
N GLU A 108 -0.34 7.90 4.52
CA GLU A 108 0.04 9.22 3.99
C GLU A 108 0.21 9.14 2.47
N GLU A 109 -0.54 9.98 1.76
CA GLU A 109 -0.39 10.22 0.33
C GLU A 109 0.34 11.54 0.09
N VAL A 110 0.93 11.69 -1.09
CA VAL A 110 1.85 12.81 -1.38
C VAL A 110 1.40 13.70 -2.55
N THR A 111 0.36 13.29 -3.27
CA THR A 111 -0.12 13.95 -4.48
C THR A 111 -1.32 14.86 -4.22
N SER A 112 -1.52 15.86 -5.08
CA SER A 112 -2.41 17.00 -4.80
C SER A 112 -3.91 16.69 -4.80
N GLU A 113 -4.36 15.63 -5.49
CA GLU A 113 -5.75 15.18 -5.42
C GLU A 113 -6.01 14.56 -4.05
N GLU A 114 -5.14 13.65 -3.63
CA GLU A 114 -5.21 12.93 -2.38
C GLU A 114 -5.15 13.86 -1.17
N LEU A 115 -4.20 14.81 -1.17
CA LEU A 115 -4.05 15.81 -0.11
C LEU A 115 -5.28 16.72 0.03
N ARG A 116 -5.97 17.02 -1.07
CA ARG A 116 -7.22 17.80 -1.04
C ARG A 116 -8.35 17.01 -0.38
N VAL A 117 -8.43 15.70 -0.61
CA VAL A 117 -9.39 14.82 0.08
C VAL A 117 -9.08 14.82 1.58
N ASP A 118 -7.82 14.65 1.96
CA ASP A 118 -7.42 14.62 3.37
C ASP A 118 -7.76 15.94 4.08
N ALA A 119 -7.49 17.08 3.45
CA ALA A 119 -7.83 18.40 3.99
C ALA A 119 -9.35 18.59 4.14
N ALA A 120 -10.13 18.22 3.12
CA ALA A 120 -11.58 18.31 3.14
C ALA A 120 -12.19 17.40 4.22
N LEU A 121 -11.69 16.17 4.35
CA LEU A 121 -12.14 15.22 5.35
C LEU A 121 -11.84 15.73 6.76
N ARG A 122 -10.62 16.21 7.03
CA ARG A 122 -10.25 16.77 8.34
C ARG A 122 -11.13 17.96 8.71
N GLN A 123 -11.39 18.87 7.77
CA GLN A 123 -12.31 19.99 7.99
C GLN A 123 -13.73 19.51 8.31
N SER A 124 -14.23 18.51 7.56
CA SER A 124 -15.58 17.98 7.74
C SER A 124 -15.74 17.19 9.04
N LEU A 125 -14.73 16.42 9.45
CA LEU A 125 -14.70 15.71 10.73
C LEU A 125 -14.74 16.67 11.91
N GLN A 126 -13.96 17.76 11.85
CA GLN A 126 -13.98 18.81 12.86
C GLN A 126 -15.37 19.47 12.95
N ALA A 127 -15.94 19.86 11.81
CA ALA A 127 -17.18 20.62 11.76
C ALA A 127 -18.42 19.79 12.13
N ASN A 128 -18.47 18.52 11.71
CA ASN A 128 -19.69 17.71 11.75
C ASN A 128 -19.66 16.60 12.81
N ALA A 129 -18.47 16.08 13.15
CA ALA A 129 -18.30 15.00 14.14
C ALA A 129 -17.63 15.49 15.44
N GLY A 130 -16.97 16.66 15.42
CA GLY A 130 -16.06 17.10 16.48
C GLY A 130 -14.84 16.18 16.65
N CYS A 131 -14.52 15.38 15.63
CA CYS A 131 -13.42 14.42 15.64
C CYS A 131 -12.14 15.10 15.15
N GLU A 132 -11.24 15.42 16.08
CA GLU A 132 -9.99 16.12 15.76
C GLU A 132 -8.82 15.15 15.51
N ALA A 133 -8.90 13.93 16.07
CA ALA A 133 -7.80 12.97 16.05
C ALA A 133 -7.66 12.31 14.66
N PHE A 134 -6.57 12.64 13.98
CA PHE A 134 -6.23 12.16 12.65
C PHE A 134 -4.73 11.86 12.57
N GLU A 135 -4.35 10.61 12.31
CA GLU A 135 -2.95 10.16 12.29
C GLU A 135 -2.62 9.51 10.93
N TYR A 136 -1.46 9.90 10.37
CA TYR A 136 -0.96 9.37 9.11
C TYR A 136 0.07 8.25 9.34
N CYS A 137 0.00 7.20 8.54
CA CYS A 137 0.98 6.12 8.51
C CYS A 137 1.78 6.15 7.19
N TRP A 138 3.11 6.15 7.25
CA TRP A 138 3.96 6.11 6.06
C TRP A 138 4.32 4.67 5.68
N GLY A 139 3.70 4.11 4.64
CA GLY A 139 3.82 2.69 4.30
C GLY A 139 3.93 2.33 2.82
N SER A 140 3.95 3.31 1.92
CA SER A 140 3.93 3.10 0.47
C SER A 140 5.30 2.74 -0.13
N THR A 141 6.39 2.99 0.59
CA THR A 141 7.75 2.89 0.04
C THR A 141 8.59 1.82 0.73
N LEU A 142 9.59 1.29 0.00
CA LEU A 142 10.54 0.30 0.54
C LEU A 142 11.33 0.85 1.73
N PHE A 143 11.86 2.07 1.60
CA PHE A 143 12.52 2.78 2.68
C PHE A 143 11.52 3.66 3.41
N HIS A 144 11.58 3.69 4.74
CA HIS A 144 10.76 4.61 5.51
C HIS A 144 11.35 6.02 5.40
N LYS A 145 10.50 7.05 5.29
CA LYS A 145 10.97 8.45 5.16
C LYS A 145 11.90 8.90 6.30
N ASP A 146 11.65 8.42 7.51
CA ASP A 146 12.44 8.75 8.71
C ASP A 146 13.82 8.05 8.76
N ASP A 147 14.03 7.03 7.92
CA ASP A 147 15.29 6.27 7.86
C ASP A 147 16.20 6.76 6.72
N LEU A 148 15.94 7.94 6.18
CA LEU A 148 16.76 8.51 5.12
C LEU A 148 17.93 9.31 5.70
N PRO A 149 19.08 9.35 5.02
CA PRO A 149 20.27 10.09 5.45
C PRO A 149 20.20 11.59 5.12
N PHE A 150 18.99 12.15 5.06
CA PHE A 150 18.71 13.53 4.64
C PHE A 150 18.03 14.29 5.79
N GLN A 151 17.98 15.61 5.71
CA GLN A 151 17.29 16.45 6.71
C GLN A 151 15.79 16.12 6.78
N LYS A 152 15.11 16.42 7.90
CA LYS A 152 13.69 16.05 8.06
C LYS A 152 12.75 16.69 7.04
N ASP A 153 13.10 17.88 6.55
CA ASP A 153 12.42 18.58 5.45
C ASP A 153 13.02 18.22 4.09
N LEU A 154 14.07 17.39 4.10
CA LEU A 154 14.46 16.54 2.97
C LEU A 154 14.89 17.45 1.78
N ARG A 155 15.31 18.68 2.06
CA ARG A 155 15.76 19.66 1.07
C ARG A 155 17.13 19.35 0.48
N ASP A 156 17.91 18.54 1.19
CA ASP A 156 19.27 18.15 0.84
C ASP A 156 19.34 16.87 0.00
N ALA A 157 18.22 16.18 -0.28
CA ALA A 157 18.32 15.00 -1.12
C ALA A 157 18.43 15.34 -2.62
N PRO A 158 19.20 14.54 -3.39
CA PRO A 158 19.49 14.85 -4.78
C PRO A 158 18.29 14.69 -5.73
N ASP A 159 18.19 15.60 -6.70
CA ASP A 159 17.21 15.51 -7.79
C ASP A 159 17.56 14.38 -8.78
N VAL A 160 18.84 14.02 -8.91
CA VAL A 160 19.32 12.95 -9.80
C VAL A 160 19.26 11.60 -9.09
N PHE A 161 18.51 10.63 -9.65
CA PHE A 161 18.33 9.29 -9.08
C PHE A 161 19.64 8.63 -8.67
N THR A 162 20.64 8.64 -9.56
CA THR A 162 21.94 8.01 -9.29
C THR A 162 22.62 8.63 -8.07
N SER A 163 22.52 9.95 -7.88
CA SER A 163 23.08 10.63 -6.71
C SER A 163 22.31 10.28 -5.45
N PHE A 164 20.96 10.29 -5.52
CA PHE A 164 20.10 9.86 -4.43
C PHE A 164 20.42 8.43 -3.99
N LYS A 165 20.42 7.49 -4.93
CA LYS A 165 20.75 6.07 -4.70
C LYS A 165 22.13 5.91 -4.07
N ASN A 166 23.15 6.60 -4.59
CA ASN A 166 24.52 6.50 -4.08
C ASN A 166 24.69 7.10 -2.68
N GLN A 167 23.74 7.87 -2.17
CA GLN A 167 23.75 8.36 -0.79
C GLN A 167 22.93 7.45 0.12
N VAL A 168 21.81 6.92 -0.38
CA VAL A 168 20.92 6.02 0.36
C VAL A 168 21.52 4.62 0.49
N GLU A 169 21.99 3.99 -0.60
CA GLU A 169 22.50 2.61 -0.56
C GLU A 169 23.74 2.41 0.33
N PRO A 170 24.78 3.27 0.34
CA PRO A 170 25.96 3.05 1.20
C PRO A 170 25.71 3.28 2.69
N GLU A 171 24.91 4.28 3.05
CA GLU A 171 24.41 4.49 4.42
C GLU A 171 23.59 3.27 4.89
N MET A 172 23.04 2.52 3.94
CA MET A 172 22.36 1.25 4.16
C MET A 172 23.24 0.00 4.01
N ALA A 173 24.40 0.06 3.35
CA ALA A 173 25.33 -1.06 3.13
C ALA A 173 26.31 -1.26 4.30
N ALA A 174 26.25 -0.44 5.35
CA ALA A 174 26.81 -0.75 6.66
C ALA A 174 26.09 -1.92 7.38
N ARG A 175 25.49 -2.84 6.61
CA ARG A 175 24.78 -4.05 7.02
C ARG A 175 25.57 -5.29 6.63
N VAL A 176 25.94 -6.04 7.65
CA VAL A 176 26.38 -7.43 7.56
C VAL A 176 25.26 -8.27 6.93
N ASN A 177 25.59 -9.02 5.87
CA ASN A 177 25.34 -10.47 5.74
C ASN A 177 26.15 -11.00 4.55
N GLU A 178 27.24 -11.69 4.89
CA GLU A 178 28.00 -12.68 4.10
C GLU A 178 28.42 -12.28 2.67
N VAL A 179 29.43 -11.42 2.61
CA VAL A 179 30.42 -11.53 1.52
C VAL A 179 31.12 -12.89 1.71
N PRO A 180 31.30 -13.72 0.66
CA PRO A 180 32.14 -14.91 0.75
C PRO A 180 33.48 -14.57 1.41
N ASP A 181 34.04 -15.50 2.19
CA ASP A 181 35.28 -15.34 2.99
C ASP A 181 36.53 -14.85 2.22
N THR A 182 36.41 -14.59 0.92
CA THR A 182 37.45 -14.14 0.00
C THR A 182 37.76 -12.63 0.05
N PHE A 183 37.02 -11.82 0.81
CA PHE A 183 37.30 -10.37 0.95
C PHE A 183 37.49 -9.95 2.41
N ARG A 184 38.67 -10.24 2.98
CA ARG A 184 39.07 -9.75 4.32
C ARG A 184 39.79 -8.41 4.22
N GLY A 185 39.26 -7.40 4.92
CA GLY A 185 40.08 -6.23 5.28
C GLY A 185 39.32 -4.93 5.45
N ASN A 186 38.40 -4.86 6.42
CA ASN A 186 38.27 -3.70 7.33
C ASN A 186 37.04 -3.88 8.24
N LYS A 187 37.26 -3.91 9.56
CA LYS A 187 36.19 -3.73 10.55
C LYS A 187 35.77 -2.26 10.52
N LYS A 188 34.50 -1.97 10.19
CA LYS A 188 33.89 -0.66 10.44
C LYS A 188 32.50 -0.79 11.07
N SER A 189 32.31 0.09 12.05
CA SER A 189 31.16 0.43 12.90
C SER A 189 29.76 0.00 12.43
N ARG A 190 28.94 -0.54 13.36
CA ARG A 190 27.51 -0.81 13.18
C ARG A 190 26.74 0.52 13.01
N SER A 191 26.28 0.84 11.80
CA SER A 191 25.27 1.88 11.58
C SER A 191 23.86 1.26 11.59
N ALA A 192 22.85 2.03 12.00
CA ALA A 192 21.55 1.56 12.48
C ALA A 192 20.38 1.75 11.51
N MET A 193 20.58 1.77 10.19
CA MET A 193 19.45 1.91 9.25
C MET A 193 19.29 0.69 8.35
N GLY A 194 18.27 -0.11 8.70
CA GLY A 194 17.65 -1.32 8.11
C GLY A 194 16.51 -0.99 7.12
N VAL A 195 16.22 -1.80 6.08
CA VAL A 195 14.85 -1.86 5.55
C VAL A 195 14.08 -2.42 6.73
N ARG A 196 13.12 -1.65 7.25
CA ARG A 196 12.38 -2.08 8.43
C ARG A 196 11.82 -3.48 8.16
N PRO A 197 11.89 -4.40 9.13
CA PRO A 197 11.28 -5.72 8.95
C PRO A 197 9.79 -5.55 8.68
N CYS A 198 9.19 -6.53 8.01
CA CYS A 198 7.73 -6.56 7.90
C CYS A 198 7.10 -6.59 9.29
N LEU A 199 5.94 -5.95 9.42
CA LEU A 199 5.18 -5.96 10.66
C LEU A 199 4.70 -7.39 10.99
N PRO A 200 4.54 -7.72 12.29
CA PRO A 200 3.93 -8.97 12.69
C PRO A 200 2.54 -9.16 12.06
N GLU A 201 2.19 -10.39 11.71
CA GLU A 201 0.86 -10.70 11.19
C GLU A 201 -0.22 -10.46 12.24
N LEU A 202 -1.32 -9.84 11.80
CA LEU A 202 -2.51 -9.61 12.60
C LEU A 202 -3.26 -10.92 12.83
N ARG A 203 -3.72 -11.12 14.06
CA ARG A 203 -4.41 -12.34 14.51
C ARG A 203 -5.88 -12.07 14.74
N TYR A 204 -6.64 -13.16 14.87
CA TYR A 204 -8.04 -13.08 15.23
C TYR A 204 -8.23 -12.26 16.51
N GLY A 205 -9.07 -11.22 16.44
CA GLY A 205 -9.36 -10.34 17.57
C GLY A 205 -8.41 -9.16 17.76
N ASP A 206 -7.37 -8.99 16.94
CA ASP A 206 -6.51 -7.79 16.99
C ASP A 206 -7.25 -6.53 16.49
N LEU A 207 -8.30 -6.68 15.69
CA LEU A 207 -9.13 -5.62 15.13
C LEU A 207 -10.61 -5.81 15.51
N PRO A 208 -10.98 -5.67 16.78
CA PRO A 208 -12.34 -5.95 17.24
C PRO A 208 -13.34 -4.96 16.62
N LEU A 209 -14.35 -5.45 15.91
CA LEU A 209 -15.39 -4.61 15.33
C LEU A 209 -16.27 -3.95 16.40
N PRO A 210 -16.84 -2.77 16.12
CA PRO A 210 -17.79 -2.13 17.02
C PRO A 210 -19.07 -2.95 17.13
N SER A 211 -19.49 -3.23 18.36
CA SER A 211 -20.74 -3.95 18.68
C SER A 211 -21.92 -2.99 18.69
N THR A 212 -22.39 -2.55 17.52
CA THR A 212 -23.48 -1.55 17.42
C THR A 212 -24.84 -2.09 16.96
N GLY A 213 -24.99 -3.41 16.92
CA GLY A 213 -26.25 -4.07 16.56
C GLY A 213 -26.60 -3.93 15.07
N ALA A 214 -27.83 -4.32 14.71
CA ALA A 214 -28.21 -4.67 13.35
C ALA A 214 -27.89 -3.63 12.25
N SER A 215 -27.87 -2.33 12.54
CA SER A 215 -27.70 -1.30 11.49
C SER A 215 -26.29 -1.18 10.93
N LEU A 216 -25.23 -1.40 11.72
CA LEU A 216 -23.87 -1.49 11.13
C LEU A 216 -23.68 -2.84 10.45
N ASP A 217 -24.25 -3.90 11.01
CA ASP A 217 -24.23 -5.23 10.40
C ASP A 217 -24.84 -5.19 8.98
N PHE A 218 -25.93 -4.44 8.78
CA PHE A 218 -26.52 -4.20 7.45
C PHE A 218 -25.57 -3.48 6.48
N GLU A 219 -24.84 -2.46 6.93
CA GLU A 219 -23.87 -1.76 6.07
C GLU A 219 -22.66 -2.65 5.72
N LEU A 220 -22.21 -3.49 6.67
CA LEU A 220 -21.11 -4.44 6.46
C LEU A 220 -21.47 -5.59 5.51
N ILE A 221 -22.76 -5.87 5.28
CA ILE A 221 -23.21 -6.88 4.30
C ILE A 221 -22.91 -6.43 2.87
N PHE A 222 -22.78 -5.13 2.59
CA PHE A 222 -22.57 -4.63 1.24
C PHE A 222 -21.31 -5.22 0.61
N GLU A 223 -21.49 -5.88 -0.54
CA GLU A 223 -20.44 -6.41 -1.40
C GLU A 223 -20.51 -5.67 -2.74
N PRO A 224 -19.48 -4.90 -3.11
CA PRO A 224 -19.54 -4.10 -4.33
C PRO A 224 -19.50 -5.00 -5.58
N GLU A 225 -20.35 -4.68 -6.55
CA GLU A 225 -20.35 -5.23 -7.90
C GLU A 225 -19.94 -4.17 -8.92
N TRP A 226 -19.71 -4.58 -10.17
CA TRP A 226 -19.32 -3.66 -11.25
C TRP A 226 -20.29 -2.47 -11.41
N LYS A 227 -21.60 -2.75 -11.29
CA LYS A 227 -22.66 -1.75 -11.42
C LYS A 227 -22.64 -0.68 -10.32
N ASP A 228 -22.00 -0.96 -9.20
CA ASP A 228 -21.91 -0.04 -8.05
C ASP A 228 -20.73 0.93 -8.19
N LEU A 229 -19.83 0.72 -9.15
CA LEU A 229 -18.74 1.64 -9.43
C LEU A 229 -19.29 2.98 -9.91
N PRO A 230 -18.90 4.12 -9.30
CA PRO A 230 -19.55 5.41 -9.49
C PRO A 230 -19.07 6.13 -10.76
N TYR A 231 -19.06 5.43 -11.89
CA TYR A 231 -18.72 6.01 -13.18
C TYR A 231 -19.71 7.11 -13.57
N ALA A 232 -19.18 8.29 -13.91
CA ALA A 232 -19.99 9.42 -14.37
C ALA A 232 -20.69 9.14 -15.71
N THR A 233 -20.14 8.22 -16.50
CA THR A 233 -20.67 7.75 -17.78
C THR A 233 -20.70 6.24 -17.78
N ARG A 234 -21.65 5.59 -18.45
CA ARG A 234 -21.68 4.12 -18.52
C ARG A 234 -20.36 3.55 -19.06
N VAL A 235 -19.78 2.60 -18.33
CA VAL A 235 -18.62 1.81 -18.71
C VAL A 235 -18.96 0.35 -18.47
N ASP A 236 -18.86 -0.49 -19.50
CA ASP A 236 -19.15 -1.91 -19.37
C ASP A 236 -17.97 -2.66 -18.72
N GLU A 237 -18.28 -3.76 -18.02
CA GLU A 237 -17.28 -4.62 -17.40
C GLU A 237 -16.36 -5.21 -18.47
N PRO A 238 -15.04 -5.07 -18.33
CA PRO A 238 -14.13 -5.51 -19.38
C PRO A 238 -13.98 -7.03 -19.33
N THR A 239 -13.95 -7.66 -20.50
CA THR A 239 -13.44 -9.03 -20.62
C THR A 239 -11.93 -8.98 -20.81
N LEU A 240 -11.19 -9.77 -20.03
CA LEU A 240 -9.74 -9.85 -20.18
C LEU A 240 -9.38 -10.53 -21.51
N PRO A 241 -8.54 -9.91 -22.36
CA PRO A 241 -8.11 -10.53 -23.60
C PRO A 241 -7.29 -11.80 -23.35
N GLU A 242 -7.50 -12.86 -24.14
CA GLU A 242 -6.67 -14.08 -24.09
C GLU A 242 -5.20 -13.79 -24.40
N THR A 243 -4.94 -12.76 -25.21
CA THR A 243 -3.60 -12.31 -25.61
C THR A 243 -2.89 -11.46 -24.55
N ALA A 244 -3.53 -11.18 -23.41
CA ALA A 244 -2.90 -10.43 -22.33
C ALA A 244 -1.66 -11.19 -21.82
N ALA A 245 -0.55 -10.46 -21.60
CA ALA A 245 0.69 -11.05 -21.10
C ALA A 245 0.51 -11.75 -19.75
N THR A 246 -0.47 -11.32 -18.96
CA THR A 246 -0.89 -11.94 -17.70
C THR A 246 -2.38 -11.67 -17.50
N GLN A 247 -3.10 -12.69 -17.03
CA GLN A 247 -4.47 -12.54 -16.56
C GLN A 247 -4.41 -11.98 -15.14
N PHE A 248 -4.36 -10.65 -15.02
CA PHE A 248 -4.24 -10.00 -13.72
C PHE A 248 -5.52 -10.16 -12.90
N GLU A 249 -5.36 -10.68 -11.68
CA GLU A 249 -6.39 -10.75 -10.66
C GLU A 249 -6.02 -9.82 -9.50
N GLY A 250 -6.95 -8.95 -9.11
CA GLY A 250 -6.76 -8.01 -8.01
C GLY A 250 -6.74 -8.69 -6.65
N GLY A 251 -6.00 -8.09 -5.71
CA GLY A 251 -6.01 -8.47 -4.30
C GLY A 251 -4.71 -9.10 -3.79
N GLU A 252 -4.60 -9.10 -2.47
CA GLU A 252 -3.42 -9.55 -1.71
C GLU A 252 -3.05 -11.01 -2.00
N GLU A 253 -4.03 -11.92 -2.09
CA GLU A 253 -3.76 -13.36 -2.29
C GLU A 253 -3.11 -13.64 -3.65
N ALA A 254 -3.66 -13.07 -4.73
CA ALA A 254 -3.08 -13.17 -6.05
C ALA A 254 -1.68 -12.53 -6.12
N ALA A 255 -1.46 -11.44 -5.37
CA ALA A 255 -0.16 -10.79 -5.26
C ALA A 255 0.89 -11.70 -4.62
N LEU A 256 0.55 -12.30 -3.48
CA LEU A 256 1.45 -13.21 -2.74
C LEU A 256 1.71 -14.50 -3.53
N HIS A 257 0.71 -15.03 -4.22
CA HIS A 257 0.89 -16.15 -5.13
C HIS A 257 1.84 -15.82 -6.28
N ARG A 258 1.67 -14.65 -6.93
CA ARG A 258 2.59 -14.21 -7.99
C ARG A 258 4.02 -14.00 -7.47
N LEU A 259 4.16 -13.50 -6.23
CA LEU A 259 5.46 -13.38 -5.57
C LEU A 259 6.11 -14.76 -5.38
N GLN A 260 5.40 -15.71 -4.78
CA GLN A 260 5.91 -17.08 -4.56
C GLN A 260 6.27 -17.77 -5.87
N TYR A 261 5.39 -17.70 -6.86
CA TYR A 261 5.64 -18.26 -8.19
C TYR A 261 6.93 -17.71 -8.81
N TYR A 262 7.08 -16.38 -8.87
CA TYR A 262 8.17 -15.74 -9.60
C TYR A 262 9.54 -15.94 -8.92
N LEU A 263 9.55 -15.99 -7.58
CA LEU A 263 10.77 -16.17 -6.79
C LEU A 263 11.15 -17.65 -6.70
N PHE A 264 10.25 -18.48 -6.17
CA PHE A 264 10.60 -19.83 -5.70
C PHE A 264 10.15 -20.92 -6.67
N GLU A 265 8.88 -20.94 -7.07
CA GLU A 265 8.34 -22.08 -7.86
C GLU A 265 8.95 -22.15 -9.26
N SER A 266 9.14 -20.99 -9.88
CA SER A 266 9.64 -20.88 -11.26
C SER A 266 11.10 -20.45 -11.35
N ASN A 267 11.67 -19.95 -10.25
CA ASN A 267 13.07 -19.50 -10.17
C ASN A 267 13.43 -18.37 -11.17
N HIS A 268 12.44 -17.62 -11.68
CA HIS A 268 12.66 -16.59 -12.71
C HIS A 268 13.44 -15.39 -12.21
N ILE A 269 13.37 -15.07 -10.91
CA ILE A 269 14.14 -13.96 -10.33
C ILE A 269 15.66 -14.09 -10.59
N ALA A 270 16.21 -15.30 -10.65
CA ALA A 270 17.63 -15.53 -10.95
C ALA A 270 18.07 -14.96 -12.31
N LYS A 271 17.13 -14.76 -13.23
CA LYS A 271 17.36 -14.30 -14.62
C LYS A 271 16.71 -12.95 -14.94
N TYR A 272 16.21 -12.24 -13.92
CA TYR A 272 15.46 -11.01 -14.11
C TYR A 272 16.23 -9.93 -14.89
N PHE A 273 17.52 -9.73 -14.61
CA PHE A 273 18.32 -8.71 -15.30
C PHE A 273 18.40 -8.97 -16.81
N GLU A 274 18.49 -10.24 -17.19
CA GLU A 274 18.55 -10.68 -18.58
C GLU A 274 17.20 -10.59 -19.28
N THR A 275 16.10 -10.88 -18.57
CA THR A 275 14.77 -11.01 -19.18
C THR A 275 13.92 -9.74 -19.13
N ARG A 276 14.19 -8.78 -18.23
CA ARG A 276 13.31 -7.62 -17.94
C ARG A 276 12.87 -6.79 -19.15
N ASN A 277 13.65 -6.80 -20.24
CA ASN A 277 13.35 -6.08 -21.48
C ASN A 277 12.51 -6.90 -22.49
N GLY A 278 12.09 -8.11 -22.11
CA GLY A 278 11.16 -8.91 -22.90
C GLY A 278 9.78 -8.23 -23.01
N MET A 279 8.99 -8.68 -23.98
CA MET A 279 7.65 -8.12 -24.25
C MET A 279 6.55 -9.19 -24.33
N LEU A 280 6.93 -10.47 -24.38
CA LEU A 280 6.00 -11.58 -24.57
C LEU A 280 5.96 -12.47 -23.33
N GLY A 281 4.75 -12.82 -22.92
CA GLY A 281 4.48 -13.71 -21.80
C GLY A 281 4.61 -13.06 -20.41
N PRO A 282 4.25 -13.80 -19.35
CA PRO A 282 4.22 -13.28 -18.00
C PRO A 282 5.62 -13.18 -17.36
N ASP A 283 6.59 -13.99 -17.81
CA ASP A 283 7.75 -14.32 -16.97
C ASP A 283 9.03 -13.55 -17.29
N TYR A 284 9.00 -12.67 -18.28
CA TYR A 284 10.13 -11.80 -18.56
C TYR A 284 10.42 -10.79 -17.43
N SER A 285 9.44 -10.52 -16.55
CA SER A 285 9.57 -9.63 -15.40
C SER A 285 8.61 -10.03 -14.28
N THR A 286 8.75 -9.42 -13.10
CA THR A 286 7.96 -9.75 -11.90
C THR A 286 6.45 -9.62 -12.09
N LYS A 287 6.02 -8.63 -12.89
CA LYS A 287 4.62 -8.20 -13.04
C LYS A 287 3.97 -7.69 -11.75
N PHE A 288 4.73 -7.34 -10.71
CA PHE A 288 4.18 -6.90 -9.42
C PHE A 288 3.47 -5.53 -9.44
N ALA A 289 3.68 -4.73 -10.49
CA ALA A 289 3.27 -3.31 -10.52
C ALA A 289 1.79 -3.04 -10.18
N PRO A 290 0.79 -3.80 -10.70
CA PRO A 290 -0.61 -3.53 -10.35
C PRO A 290 -0.91 -3.74 -8.85
N TRP A 291 -0.32 -4.76 -8.23
CA TRP A 291 -0.49 -5.03 -6.80
C TRP A 291 0.26 -4.04 -5.92
N LEU A 292 1.43 -3.56 -6.36
CA LEU A 292 2.14 -2.45 -5.68
C LEU A 292 1.33 -1.15 -5.75
N ALA A 293 0.76 -0.81 -6.91
CA ALA A 293 0.01 0.42 -7.12
C ALA A 293 -1.24 0.55 -6.24
N PHE A 294 -1.93 -0.56 -5.98
CA PHE A 294 -3.07 -0.61 -5.04
C PHE A 294 -2.68 -1.04 -3.63
N GLY A 295 -1.38 -1.22 -3.37
CA GLY A 295 -0.85 -1.65 -2.08
C GLY A 295 -1.34 -3.03 -1.63
N CYS A 296 -1.76 -3.89 -2.56
CA CYS A 296 -2.02 -5.31 -2.32
C CYS A 296 -0.73 -6.09 -2.00
N LEU A 297 0.43 -5.56 -2.39
CA LEU A 297 1.75 -6.13 -2.12
C LEU A 297 2.65 -5.08 -1.47
N SER A 298 3.25 -5.39 -0.33
CA SER A 298 4.22 -4.49 0.30
C SER A 298 5.61 -4.58 -0.37
N PRO A 299 6.28 -3.45 -0.64
CA PRO A 299 7.67 -3.47 -1.08
C PRO A 299 8.61 -4.10 -0.04
N ARG A 300 8.32 -3.96 1.26
CA ARG A 300 9.10 -4.62 2.33
C ARG A 300 8.93 -6.13 2.29
N LYS A 301 7.72 -6.62 1.97
CA LYS A 301 7.48 -8.06 1.82
C LYS A 301 8.24 -8.63 0.63
N ILE A 302 8.29 -7.91 -0.49
CA ILE A 302 9.13 -8.28 -1.64
C ILE A 302 10.59 -8.36 -1.21
N PHE A 303 11.11 -7.35 -0.51
CA PHE A 303 12.49 -7.33 -0.03
C PHE A 303 12.82 -8.53 0.87
N GLU A 304 11.98 -8.80 1.87
CA GLU A 304 12.15 -9.92 2.79
C GLU A 304 12.17 -11.28 2.06
N GLN A 305 11.24 -11.49 1.13
CA GLN A 305 11.14 -12.74 0.37
C GLN A 305 12.30 -12.92 -0.62
N ILE A 306 12.79 -11.84 -1.24
CA ILE A 306 14.03 -11.90 -2.03
C ILE A 306 15.20 -12.26 -1.13
N ARG A 307 15.26 -11.72 0.10
CA ARG A 307 16.33 -12.06 1.02
C ARG A 307 16.32 -13.51 1.48
N GLU A 308 15.15 -14.10 1.64
CA GLU A 308 14.97 -15.53 1.90
C GLU A 308 15.42 -16.36 0.69
N TYR A 309 14.92 -16.03 -0.50
CA TYR A 309 15.33 -16.66 -1.75
C TYR A 309 16.86 -16.65 -1.93
N GLU A 310 17.53 -15.52 -1.69
CA GLU A 310 18.98 -15.39 -1.84
C GLU A 310 19.78 -16.24 -0.84
N LYS A 311 19.21 -16.60 0.31
CA LYS A 311 19.85 -17.51 1.29
C LYS A 311 19.72 -18.97 0.87
N GLU A 312 18.58 -19.33 0.27
CA GLU A 312 18.24 -20.72 -0.07
C GLU A 312 18.68 -21.12 -1.47
N GLN A 313 18.74 -20.16 -2.39
CA GLN A 313 18.97 -20.37 -3.82
C GLN A 313 20.23 -19.65 -4.28
N VAL A 314 20.11 -18.44 -4.81
CA VAL A 314 21.23 -17.68 -5.38
C VAL A 314 21.07 -16.19 -5.13
N ALA A 315 22.16 -15.52 -4.74
CA ALA A 315 22.28 -14.08 -4.77
C ALA A 315 23.09 -13.67 -6.00
N ASN A 316 22.53 -12.84 -6.88
CA ASN A 316 23.22 -12.40 -8.09
C ASN A 316 22.75 -11.00 -8.54
N LYS A 317 23.20 -10.58 -9.72
CA LYS A 317 22.81 -9.30 -10.30
C LYS A 317 21.30 -9.16 -10.47
N SER A 318 20.61 -10.23 -10.83
CA SER A 318 19.18 -10.24 -11.11
C SER A 318 18.33 -10.09 -9.86
N THR A 319 18.69 -10.76 -8.75
CA THR A 319 18.00 -10.58 -7.46
C THR A 319 18.17 -9.15 -6.92
N TYR A 320 19.37 -8.57 -7.02
CA TYR A 320 19.60 -7.16 -6.71
C TYR A 320 18.79 -6.22 -7.62
N TRP A 321 18.71 -6.50 -8.92
CA TRP A 321 18.07 -5.59 -9.87
C TRP A 321 16.57 -5.45 -9.64
N VAL A 322 15.89 -6.47 -9.10
CA VAL A 322 14.49 -6.32 -8.68
C VAL A 322 14.37 -5.27 -7.57
N LEU A 323 15.26 -5.32 -6.57
CA LEU A 323 15.27 -4.35 -5.46
C LEU A 323 15.65 -2.95 -5.94
N PHE A 324 16.58 -2.84 -6.88
CA PHE A 324 16.95 -1.58 -7.52
C PHE A 324 15.74 -0.90 -8.17
N GLU A 325 14.88 -1.65 -8.85
CA GLU A 325 13.70 -1.11 -9.55
C GLU A 325 12.56 -0.69 -8.61
N LEU A 326 12.61 -1.08 -7.33
CA LEU A 326 11.68 -0.57 -6.30
C LEU A 326 12.09 0.80 -5.75
N GLN A 327 13.32 1.25 -5.99
CA GLN A 327 13.84 2.51 -5.44
C GLN A 327 13.37 3.77 -6.19
N PRO A 328 13.18 3.77 -7.53
CA PRO A 328 12.62 4.92 -8.24
C PRO A 328 11.22 5.33 -7.77
N ASP A 329 10.39 4.39 -7.34
CA ASP A 329 9.07 4.67 -6.76
C ASP A 329 9.21 5.51 -5.48
N PHE A 330 10.25 5.21 -4.68
CA PHE A 330 10.65 6.04 -3.55
C PHE A 330 11.01 7.45 -4.02
N GLN A 331 11.88 7.60 -5.03
CA GLN A 331 12.31 8.92 -5.52
C GLN A 331 11.15 9.73 -6.15
N THR A 332 10.12 9.06 -6.69
CA THR A 332 8.95 9.76 -7.25
C THR A 332 8.01 10.24 -6.14
N ALA A 333 7.68 9.37 -5.18
CA ALA A 333 6.91 9.75 -4.00
C ALA A 333 7.60 10.89 -3.24
N TRP A 334 8.94 10.82 -3.18
CA TRP A 334 9.84 11.83 -2.68
C TRP A 334 9.68 13.20 -3.34
N HIS A 335 9.84 13.30 -4.67
CA HIS A 335 9.78 14.59 -5.36
C HIS A 335 8.42 15.26 -5.16
N SER A 336 7.35 14.46 -5.13
CA SER A 336 6.01 14.94 -4.82
C SER A 336 5.90 15.48 -3.39
N TRP A 337 6.47 14.76 -2.43
CA TRP A 337 6.49 15.16 -1.03
C TRP A 337 7.36 16.40 -0.76
N ARG A 338 8.53 16.54 -1.41
CA ARG A 338 9.37 17.74 -1.29
C ARG A 338 8.65 18.99 -1.82
N LYS A 339 7.97 18.89 -2.97
CA LYS A 339 7.16 19.99 -3.52
C LYS A 339 6.05 20.45 -2.58
N ARG A 340 5.55 19.58 -1.70
CA ARG A 340 4.57 19.94 -0.67
C ARG A 340 5.17 20.83 0.42
N LEU A 341 6.44 20.65 0.80
CA LEU A 341 7.09 21.46 1.85
C LEU A 341 7.54 22.85 1.37
N GLU A 342 7.50 23.09 0.07
CA GLU A 342 7.83 24.38 -0.56
C GLU A 342 6.59 25.30 -0.68
N VAL A 343 5.39 24.81 -0.33
CA VAL A 343 4.10 25.53 -0.30
C VAL A 343 3.63 25.65 1.14
#